data_AF-A0A101R5W1-F1
#
_entry.id   AF-A0A101R5W1-F1
#
_cell.length_a   1.000
_cell.length_b   1.000
_cell.length_c   1.000
_cell.angle_alpha   90.00
_cell.angle_beta   90.00
_cell.angle_gamma   90.00
#
_symmetry.space_group_name_H-M   'P 1'
#
loop_
_entity.id
_entity.type
_entity.pdbx_description
1 polymer ?
#
loop_
_entity_poly.entity_id
_entity_poly.type
_entity_poly.pdbx_seq_one_letter_code
_entity_poly.pdbx_strand_id
1 'polypeptide(L)'
;MTEQHDLVGRIAALQEEVDQLRRAVASHAVVDQAIGVVIAVSGLRPEQGWEVLREVSQRTNTKLRVVAAQVVRWADCGALPEPTRTTLSTVLAAHHPPLGRALVRRPYRPWGVAERERSPRA
;
A
#
# COMPACT_ATOMS: atom_id res chain seq x y z
N MET A 1 36.48 3.95 -36.40
CA MET A 1 35.05 3.88 -36.80
C MET A 1 34.29 2.77 -36.07
N THR A 2 34.95 1.69 -35.65
CA THR A 2 34.37 0.55 -34.92
C THR A 2 34.07 0.86 -33.44
N GLU A 3 34.95 1.58 -32.74
CA GLU A 3 34.70 2.01 -31.34
C GLU A 3 33.46 2.89 -31.20
N GLN A 4 33.25 3.83 -32.13
CA GLN A 4 32.07 4.71 -32.10
C GLN A 4 30.77 3.90 -32.25
N HIS A 5 30.75 2.87 -33.10
CA HIS A 5 29.58 2.01 -33.28
C HIS A 5 29.35 1.08 -32.07
N ASP A 6 30.41 0.58 -31.45
CA ASP A 6 30.33 -0.24 -30.23
C ASP A 6 29.78 0.58 -29.04
N LEU A 7 30.26 1.82 -28.88
CA LEU A 7 29.74 2.76 -27.89
C LEU A 7 28.26 3.09 -28.13
N VAL A 8 27.85 3.32 -29.40
CA VAL A 8 26.44 3.56 -29.75
C VAL A 8 25.58 2.33 -29.43
N GLY A 9 26.06 1.13 -29.73
CA GLY A 9 25.36 -0.12 -29.38
C GLY A 9 25.22 -0.31 -27.87
N ARG A 10 26.28 0.01 -27.11
CA ARG A 10 26.26 -0.07 -25.64
C ARG A 10 25.31 0.95 -25.01
N ILE A 11 25.29 2.18 -25.55
CA ILE A 11 24.37 3.24 -25.11
C ILE A 11 22.93 2.81 -25.35
N ALA A 12 22.61 2.27 -26.53
CA ALA A 12 21.26 1.80 -26.86
C ALA A 12 20.80 0.66 -25.93
N ALA A 13 21.68 -0.30 -25.63
CA ALA A 13 21.37 -1.40 -24.70
C ALA A 13 21.09 -0.89 -23.27
N LEU A 14 21.89 0.06 -22.77
CA LEU A 14 21.68 0.66 -21.45
C LEU A 14 20.40 1.50 -21.40
N GLN A 15 20.05 2.21 -22.48
CA GLN A 15 18.80 2.96 -22.57
C GLN A 15 17.58 2.03 -22.49
N GLU A 16 17.60 0.91 -23.22
CA GLU A 16 16.54 -0.09 -23.16
C GLU A 16 16.41 -0.69 -21.75
N GLU A 17 17.53 -1.02 -21.10
CA GLU A 17 17.53 -1.52 -19.72
C GLU A 17 16.94 -0.50 -18.73
N VAL A 18 17.35 0.77 -18.85
CA VAL A 18 16.79 1.87 -18.03
C VAL A 18 15.28 2.00 -18.25
N ASP A 19 14.80 1.90 -19.49
CA ASP A 19 13.38 2.02 -19.78
C ASP A 19 12.57 0.81 -19.30
N GLN A 20 13.15 -0.40 -19.33
CA GLN A 20 12.55 -1.59 -18.70
C GLN A 20 12.45 -1.44 -17.18
N LEU A 21 13.51 -0.97 -16.53
CA LEU A 21 13.50 -0.72 -15.08
C LEU A 21 12.51 0.38 -14.69
N ARG A 22 12.45 1.49 -15.44
CA ARG A 22 11.46 2.55 -15.22
C ARG A 22 10.03 2.04 -15.34
N ARG A 23 9.74 1.21 -16.35
CA ARG A 23 8.43 0.56 -16.51
C ARG A 23 8.12 -0.36 -15.33
N ALA A 24 9.08 -1.14 -14.86
CA ALA A 24 8.91 -2.02 -13.70
C ALA A 24 8.59 -1.22 -12.43
N VAL A 25 9.37 -0.16 -12.13
CA VAL A 25 9.13 0.74 -10.98
C VAL A 25 7.76 1.41 -11.09
N ALA A 26 7.42 1.97 -12.26
CA ALA A 26 6.13 2.61 -12.48
C ALA A 26 4.95 1.63 -12.32
N SER A 27 5.14 0.35 -12.69
CA SER A 27 4.09 -0.66 -12.60
C SER A 27 3.72 -1.03 -11.16
N HIS A 28 4.63 -0.87 -10.20
CA HIS A 28 4.41 -1.20 -8.79
C HIS A 28 4.20 0.03 -7.88
N ALA A 29 4.49 1.24 -8.36
CA ALA A 29 4.45 2.48 -7.56
C ALA A 29 3.16 2.67 -6.74
N VAL A 30 1.98 2.39 -7.31
CA VAL A 30 0.70 2.52 -6.59
C VAL A 30 0.56 1.51 -5.45
N VAL A 31 1.14 0.32 -5.62
CA VAL A 31 1.11 -0.73 -4.60
C VAL A 31 2.10 -0.39 -3.49
N ASP A 32 3.29 0.09 -3.83
CA ASP A 32 4.29 0.53 -2.85
C ASP A 32 3.76 1.71 -2.00
N GLN A 33 3.07 2.67 -2.62
CA GLN A 33 2.38 3.74 -1.90
C GLN A 33 1.31 3.20 -0.95
N ALA A 34 0.49 2.24 -1.40
CA ALA A 34 -0.53 1.62 -0.55
C ALA A 34 0.09 0.87 0.63
N ILE A 35 1.21 0.16 0.43
CA ILE A 35 1.96 -0.50 1.51
C ILE A 35 2.40 0.53 2.55
N GLY A 36 2.96 1.66 2.11
CA GLY A 36 3.36 2.75 2.98
C GLY A 36 2.19 3.30 3.81
N VAL A 37 1.03 3.54 3.19
CA VAL A 37 -0.19 3.97 3.88
C VAL A 37 -0.62 2.96 4.94
N VAL A 38 -0.66 1.67 4.59
CA VAL A 38 -1.05 0.59 5.52
C VAL A 38 -0.12 0.57 6.72
N ILE A 39 1.20 0.58 6.52
CA ILE A 39 2.19 0.56 7.61
C ILE A 39 2.02 1.79 8.52
N ALA A 40 1.91 2.97 7.92
CA ALA A 40 1.82 4.23 8.66
C ALA A 40 0.56 4.31 9.53
N VAL A 41 -0.59 3.85 9.03
CA VAL A 41 -1.87 3.96 9.74
C VAL A 41 -2.09 2.82 10.74
N SER A 42 -1.62 1.61 10.43
CA SER A 42 -1.86 0.42 11.27
C SER A 42 -0.81 0.19 12.35
N GLY A 43 0.39 0.75 12.21
CA GLY A 43 1.51 0.44 13.10
C GLY A 43 2.05 -0.99 12.91
N LEU A 44 1.74 -1.66 11.80
CA LEU A 44 2.36 -2.93 11.45
C LEU A 44 3.87 -2.77 11.17
N ARG A 45 4.57 -3.90 11.10
CA ARG A 45 5.97 -3.91 10.64
C ARG A 45 6.00 -3.78 9.11
N PRO A 46 7.07 -3.19 8.53
CA PRO A 46 7.16 -2.99 7.08
C PRO A 46 6.95 -4.25 6.25
N GLU A 47 7.39 -5.41 6.76
CA GLU A 47 7.31 -6.69 6.06
C GLU A 47 5.87 -7.20 5.94
N GLN A 48 4.93 -6.67 6.74
CA GLN A 48 3.54 -7.12 6.79
C GLN A 48 2.61 -6.35 5.84
N GLY A 49 3.01 -5.16 5.37
CA GLY A 49 2.11 -4.28 4.61
C GLY A 49 1.67 -4.88 3.27
N TRP A 50 2.55 -5.63 2.60
CA TRP A 50 2.20 -6.37 1.38
C TRP A 50 1.20 -7.49 1.64
N GLU A 51 1.45 -8.32 2.67
CA GLU A 51 0.60 -9.46 3.03
C GLU A 51 -0.84 -9.01 3.27
N VAL A 52 -1.01 -7.89 3.98
CA VAL A 52 -2.32 -7.29 4.26
C VAL A 52 -3.05 -6.94 2.95
N LEU A 53 -2.40 -6.22 2.03
CA LEU A 53 -3.04 -5.83 0.77
C LEU A 53 -3.38 -7.04 -0.10
N ARG A 54 -2.49 -8.04 -0.11
CA ARG A 54 -2.70 -9.32 -0.82
C ARG A 54 -3.92 -10.05 -0.27
N GLU A 55 -4.03 -10.17 1.05
CA GLU A 55 -5.15 -10.86 1.69
C GLU A 55 -6.47 -10.12 1.48
N VAL A 56 -6.48 -8.79 1.55
CA VAL A 56 -7.66 -7.98 1.23
C VAL A 56 -8.08 -8.17 -0.22
N SER A 57 -7.12 -8.16 -1.15
CA SER A 57 -7.36 -8.40 -2.57
C SER A 57 -8.02 -9.77 -2.82
N GLN A 58 -7.51 -10.81 -2.17
CA GLN A 58 -8.06 -12.17 -2.29
C GLN A 58 -9.46 -12.28 -1.69
N ARG A 59 -9.64 -11.80 -0.45
CA ARG A 59 -10.92 -11.88 0.28
C ARG A 59 -12.02 -11.04 -0.35
N THR A 60 -11.68 -9.91 -0.99
CA THR A 60 -12.65 -9.08 -1.74
C THR A 60 -12.78 -9.47 -3.21
N ASN A 61 -12.02 -10.46 -3.69
CA ASN A 61 -11.92 -10.83 -5.10
C ASN A 61 -11.70 -9.61 -6.03
N THR A 62 -10.88 -8.66 -5.57
CA THR A 62 -10.59 -7.40 -6.27
C THR A 62 -9.12 -7.39 -6.64
N LYS A 63 -8.79 -7.02 -7.88
CA LYS A 63 -7.39 -6.94 -8.35
C LYS A 63 -6.54 -6.09 -7.39
N LEU A 64 -5.38 -6.57 -6.98
CA LEU A 64 -4.50 -5.90 -6.01
C LEU A 64 -4.23 -4.44 -6.34
N ARG A 65 -3.96 -4.11 -7.61
CA ARG A 65 -3.77 -2.72 -8.07
C ARG A 65 -4.97 -1.80 -7.79
N VAL A 66 -6.19 -2.35 -7.83
CA VAL A 66 -7.43 -1.60 -7.54
C VAL A 66 -7.56 -1.41 -6.04
N VAL A 67 -7.28 -2.43 -5.23
CA VAL A 67 -7.22 -2.30 -3.76
C VAL A 67 -6.18 -1.26 -3.35
N ALA A 68 -4.98 -1.32 -3.93
CA ALA A 68 -3.92 -0.35 -3.69
C ALA A 68 -4.37 1.09 -4.03
N ALA A 69 -4.96 1.31 -5.21
CA ALA A 69 -5.49 2.61 -5.58
C ALA A 69 -6.62 3.10 -4.65
N GLN A 70 -7.46 2.19 -4.15
CA GLN A 70 -8.48 2.52 -3.15
C GLN A 70 -7.86 2.96 -1.82
N VAL A 71 -6.81 2.28 -1.35
CA VAL A 71 -6.08 2.62 -0.13
C VAL A 71 -5.33 3.95 -0.26
N VAL A 72 -4.65 4.19 -1.38
CA VAL A 72 -3.94 5.46 -1.63
C VAL A 72 -4.92 6.62 -1.67
N ARG A 73 -6.02 6.49 -2.43
CA ARG A 73 -7.08 7.52 -2.43
C ARG A 73 -7.70 7.73 -1.06
N TRP A 74 -7.88 6.66 -0.29
CA TRP A 74 -8.42 6.75 1.05
C TRP A 74 -7.54 7.58 1.99
N ALA A 75 -6.21 7.50 1.85
CA ALA A 75 -5.30 8.35 2.62
C ALA A 75 -5.49 9.85 2.36
N ASP A 76 -5.96 10.21 1.15
CA ASP A 76 -6.23 11.59 0.74
C ASP A 76 -7.62 12.07 1.18
N CYS A 77 -8.67 11.26 0.95
CA CYS A 77 -10.07 11.72 1.11
C CYS A 77 -10.89 11.00 2.20
N GLY A 78 -10.30 10.03 2.92
CA GLY A 78 -10.97 9.28 3.97
C GLY A 78 -12.06 8.30 3.49
N ALA A 79 -12.34 8.22 2.19
CA ALA A 79 -13.37 7.36 1.62
C ALA A 79 -12.80 6.05 1.06
N LEU A 80 -13.18 4.92 1.66
CA LEU A 80 -12.83 3.57 1.21
C LEU A 80 -14.11 2.74 0.98
N PRO A 81 -14.22 1.96 -0.13
CA PRO A 81 -15.39 1.13 -0.39
C PRO A 81 -15.65 0.12 0.73
N GLU A 82 -16.92 -0.08 1.08
CA GLU A 82 -17.33 -0.87 2.25
C GLU A 82 -16.79 -2.32 2.29
N PRO A 83 -16.77 -3.08 1.17
CA PRO A 83 -16.18 -4.42 1.17
C PRO A 83 -14.67 -4.41 1.48
N THR A 84 -13.94 -3.47 0.89
CA THR A 84 -12.49 -3.31 1.08
C THR A 84 -12.18 -2.87 2.50
N ARG A 85 -12.95 -1.92 3.01
CA ARG A 85 -12.98 -1.47 4.40
C ARG A 85 -13.06 -2.62 5.39
N THR A 86 -14.19 -3.34 5.36
CA THR A 86 -14.53 -4.40 6.32
C THR A 86 -13.57 -5.58 6.24
N THR A 87 -12.92 -5.76 5.09
CA THR A 87 -11.88 -6.77 4.95
C THR A 87 -10.55 -6.27 5.51
N LEU A 88 -10.10 -5.07 5.13
CA LEU A 88 -8.84 -4.45 5.56
C LEU A 88 -8.75 -4.38 7.09
N SER A 89 -9.80 -3.87 7.71
CA SER A 89 -10.21 -4.10 9.09
C SER A 89 -9.73 -5.35 9.81
N THR A 90 -10.14 -6.48 9.24
CA THR A 90 -10.20 -7.79 9.85
C THR A 90 -8.81 -8.39 9.70
N VAL A 91 -8.23 -8.18 8.52
CA VAL A 91 -6.84 -8.53 8.22
C VAL A 91 -5.88 -7.74 9.13
N LEU A 92 -6.05 -6.43 9.27
CA LEU A 92 -5.22 -5.60 10.16
C LEU A 92 -5.31 -6.05 11.62
N ALA A 93 -6.52 -6.35 12.11
CA ALA A 93 -6.71 -6.87 13.46
C ALA A 93 -5.99 -8.22 13.67
N ALA A 94 -5.99 -9.10 12.66
CA ALA A 94 -5.30 -10.38 12.71
C ALA A 94 -3.76 -10.25 12.70
N HIS A 95 -3.22 -9.23 12.03
CA HIS A 95 -1.77 -8.99 11.96
C HIS A 95 -1.20 -8.19 13.14
N HIS A 96 -2.05 -7.59 13.97
CA HIS A 96 -1.60 -6.89 15.16
C HIS A 96 -1.12 -7.90 16.21
N PRO A 97 0.09 -7.73 16.80
CA PRO A 97 0.52 -8.60 17.88
C PRO A 97 -0.48 -8.53 19.05
N PRO A 98 -0.73 -9.64 19.78
CA PRO A 98 -1.45 -9.57 21.04
C PRO A 98 -0.71 -8.56 21.92
N LEU A 99 -1.46 -7.62 22.53
CA LEU A 99 -0.96 -6.44 23.24
C LEU A 99 -0.10 -6.81 24.48
N GLY A 100 1.07 -7.40 24.25
CA GLY A 100 2.08 -7.72 25.25
C GLY A 100 3.13 -6.62 25.26
N ARG A 101 2.95 -5.66 26.17
CA ARG A 101 4.03 -4.82 26.72
C ARG A 101 4.82 -3.92 25.74
N ALA A 102 4.21 -3.44 24.65
CA ALA A 102 4.80 -2.38 23.83
C ALA A 102 4.34 -0.99 24.32
N LEU A 103 5.07 -0.44 25.29
CA LEU A 103 4.97 0.97 25.67
C LEU A 103 5.49 1.81 24.48
N VAL A 104 4.70 2.77 24.00
CA VAL A 104 4.98 3.70 22.88
C VAL A 104 4.71 3.16 21.46
N ARG A 105 3.59 2.49 21.23
CA ARG A 105 2.91 2.56 19.91
C ARG A 105 1.41 2.74 20.17
N ARG A 106 0.80 3.75 19.54
CA ARG A 106 -0.64 4.00 19.64
C ARG A 106 -1.35 2.69 19.24
N PRO A 107 -2.11 2.04 20.14
CA PRO A 107 -2.72 0.75 19.82
C PRO A 107 -3.66 0.93 18.63
N TYR A 108 -3.71 -0.08 17.77
CA TYR A 108 -4.68 -0.15 16.68
C TYR A 108 -6.09 0.03 17.27
N ARG A 109 -6.72 1.15 16.94
CA ARG A 109 -8.15 1.37 17.19
C ARG A 109 -8.89 0.83 15.97
N PRO A 110 -9.88 -0.06 16.14
CA PRO A 110 -10.66 -0.56 15.03
C PRO A 110 -11.28 0.61 14.28
N TRP A 111 -10.85 0.74 13.04
CA TRP A 111 -11.32 1.68 12.03
C TRP A 111 -12.85 1.57 11.90
N GLY A 112 -13.58 2.70 11.95
CA GLY A 112 -15.03 2.75 11.70
C GLY A 112 -16.00 2.69 12.88
N VAL A 113 -15.56 2.51 14.14
CA VAL A 113 -16.47 2.56 15.31
C VAL A 113 -16.47 3.91 16.08
N ALA A 114 -15.62 4.87 15.70
CA ALA A 114 -15.42 6.12 16.48
C ALA A 114 -15.77 7.43 15.75
N GLU A 115 -16.48 7.41 14.62
CA GLU A 115 -16.77 8.61 13.82
C GLU A 115 -18.24 9.05 13.78
N ARG A 116 -19.07 8.57 14.72
CA ARG A 116 -20.44 9.09 14.94
C ARG A 116 -20.57 10.13 16.06
N GLU A 117 -19.47 10.61 16.64
CA GLU A 117 -19.48 11.69 17.65
C GLU A 117 -18.58 12.86 17.27
N ARG A 118 -18.80 13.43 16.09
CA ARG A 118 -18.56 14.87 15.88
C ARG A 118 -19.84 15.48 15.33
N SER A 119 -20.81 15.61 16.24
CA SER A 119 -21.89 16.58 16.13
C SER A 119 -21.27 17.98 16.18
N PRO A 120 -21.45 18.84 15.17
CA PRO A 120 -21.46 20.26 15.42
C PRO A 120 -22.80 20.57 16.08
N ARG A 121 -22.75 20.96 17.35
CA ARG A 121 -23.84 21.76 17.92
C ARG A 121 -23.99 23.01 17.05
N ALA A 122 -25.17 23.18 16.49
CA ALA A 122 -25.73 24.47 16.09
C ALA A 122 -27.17 24.49 16.64
#